data_AF-A0A1G3ILL3-F1
#
_entry.id   AF-A0A1G3ILL3-F1
#
_cell.length_a   1.000
_cell.length_b   1.000
_cell.length_c   1.000
_cell.angle_alpha   90.00
_cell.angle_beta   90.00
_cell.angle_gamma   90.00
#
_symmetry.space_group_name_H-M   'P 1'
#
loop_
_entity.id
_entity.type
_entity.pdbx_description
1 polymer ?
#
loop_
_entity_poly.entity_id
_entity_poly.type
_entity_poly.pdbx_seq_one_letter_code
_entity_poly.pdbx_strand_id
1 'polypeptide(L)' 'MKLANEYPEYRDSAKKVKIVETTSDAYYGKGYQDVQNRVPKITNTCEELGWKPTTTMPDTLRKIFDAYRTQIVEARGLID' A
#
# COMPACT_ATOMS: atom_id res chain seq x y z
N MET A 1 -10.79 0.62 4.53
CA MET A 1 -9.89 1.46 5.36
C MET A 1 -9.91 1.05 6.84
N LYS A 2 -9.72 -0.23 7.21
CA LYS A 2 -9.77 -0.62 8.65
C LYS A 2 -8.53 -0.12 9.41
N LEU A 3 -7.34 -0.45 8.91
CA LEU A 3 -6.07 -0.07 9.55
C LEU A 3 -5.89 1.45 9.70
N ALA A 4 -6.14 2.23 8.64
CA ALA A 4 -5.98 3.69 8.70
C ALA A 4 -6.85 4.39 9.77
N ASN A 5 -7.99 3.81 10.15
CA ASN A 5 -8.85 4.37 11.21
C ASN A 5 -8.28 4.15 12.62
N GLU A 6 -7.37 3.19 12.79
CA GLU A 6 -6.70 2.91 14.07
C GLU A 6 -5.68 4.01 14.42
N TYR A 7 -5.19 4.76 13.42
CA TYR A 7 -4.18 5.81 13.60
C TYR A 7 -4.83 7.20 13.68
N PRO A 8 -4.64 7.96 14.78
CA PRO A 8 -5.20 9.30 14.91
C PRO A 8 -4.83 10.25 13.77
N GLU A 9 -3.60 10.18 13.27
CA GLU A 9 -3.06 11.04 12.23
C GLU A 9 -3.77 10.81 10.88
N TYR A 10 -4.29 9.61 10.65
CA TYR A 10 -4.92 9.21 9.38
C TYR A 10 -6.44 9.15 9.46
N ARG A 11 -7.03 8.95 10.64
CA ARG A 11 -8.45 8.66 10.83
C ARG A 11 -9.38 9.65 10.13
N ASP A 12 -9.20 10.94 10.33
CA ASP A 12 -10.14 11.94 9.80
C ASP A 12 -9.95 12.18 8.31
N SER A 13 -8.72 12.12 7.80
CA SER A 13 -8.47 12.11 6.35
C SER A 13 -9.04 10.87 5.68
N ALA A 14 -8.91 9.69 6.30
CA ALA A 14 -9.37 8.43 5.73
C ALA A 14 -10.89 8.40 5.50
N LYS A 15 -11.66 9.08 6.35
CA LYS A 15 -13.12 9.23 6.17
C LYS A 15 -13.51 10.08 4.96
N LYS A 16 -12.63 10.99 4.51
CA LYS A 16 -12.88 11.91 3.39
C LYS A 16 -12.47 11.31 2.05
N VAL A 17 -11.66 10.25 2.04
CA VAL A 17 -11.16 9.59 0.82
C VAL A 17 -12.30 8.88 0.09
N LYS A 18 -12.37 9.06 -1.22
CA LYS A 18 -13.28 8.37 -2.12
C LYS A 18 -12.50 7.46 -3.05
N ILE A 19 -12.94 6.21 -3.20
CA ILE A 19 -12.42 5.30 -4.24
C ILE A 19 -13.22 5.59 -5.50
N VAL A 20 -12.54 5.99 -6.56
CA VAL A 20 -13.14 6.28 -7.87
C VAL A 20 -12.64 5.22 -8.84
N GLU A 21 -13.58 4.42 -9.37
CA GLU A 21 -13.27 3.42 -10.39
C GLU A 21 -13.05 4.12 -11.73
N THR A 22 -12.05 3.67 -12.48
CA THR A 22 -11.72 4.17 -13.81
C THR A 22 -11.09 3.06 -14.64
N THR A 23 -11.13 3.19 -15.96
CA THR A 23 -10.47 2.24 -16.86
C THR A 23 -8.98 2.52 -16.94
N SER A 24 -8.19 1.49 -17.24
CA SER A 24 -6.76 1.66 -17.53
C SER A 24 -6.53 2.61 -18.70
N ASP A 25 -7.39 2.59 -19.72
CA ASP A 25 -7.32 3.51 -20.85
C ASP A 25 -7.52 4.97 -20.44
N ALA A 26 -8.46 5.23 -19.51
CA ALA A 26 -8.72 6.58 -19.03
C ALA A 26 -7.62 7.09 -18.07
N TYR A 27 -7.00 6.19 -17.31
CA TYR A 27 -5.97 6.55 -16.32
C TYR A 27 -4.54 6.57 -16.89
N TYR A 28 -4.17 5.54 -17.66
CA TYR A 28 -2.83 5.35 -18.24
C TYR A 28 -2.75 5.66 -19.75
N GLY A 29 -3.89 5.74 -20.45
CA GLY A 29 -3.95 5.98 -21.90
C GLY A 29 -4.08 4.71 -22.74
N LYS A 30 -4.43 4.89 -24.02
CA LYS A 30 -4.58 3.80 -24.98
C LYS A 30 -3.27 3.05 -25.18
N GLY A 31 -3.35 1.72 -25.22
CA GLY A 31 -2.20 0.83 -25.43
C GLY A 31 -1.51 0.40 -24.15
N TYR A 32 -1.98 0.84 -22.98
CA TYR A 32 -1.53 0.32 -21.70
C TYR A 32 -1.93 -1.15 -21.54
N GLN A 33 -0.95 -2.00 -21.22
CA GLN A 33 -1.16 -3.42 -20.97
C GLN A 33 -0.62 -3.78 -19.60
N ASP A 34 -1.40 -4.55 -18.84
CA ASP A 34 -1.02 -5.05 -17.53
C ASP A 34 -1.40 -6.54 -17.39
N VAL A 35 -0.70 -7.24 -16.52
CA VAL A 35 -1.00 -8.63 -16.17
C VAL A 35 -2.01 -8.66 -15.03
N GLN A 36 -3.11 -9.39 -15.21
CA GLN A 36 -4.19 -9.44 -14.21
C GLN A 36 -3.75 -10.06 -12.88
N ASN A 37 -2.91 -11.10 -12.92
CA ASN A 37 -2.40 -11.80 -11.74
C ASN A 37 -0.87 -11.75 -11.71
N ARG A 38 -0.32 -11.43 -10.54
CA ARG A 38 1.12 -11.31 -10.31
C ARG A 38 1.56 -12.22 -9.16
N VAL A 39 1.42 -13.54 -9.35
CA VAL A 39 1.85 -14.54 -8.37
C VAL A 39 3.28 -14.99 -8.71
N PRO A 40 4.30 -14.67 -7.89
CA PRO A 40 5.67 -15.07 -8.17
C PRO A 40 5.88 -16.55 -7.88
N LYS A 41 6.62 -17.24 -8.74
CA LYS A 41 7.15 -18.58 -8.43
C LYS A 41 8.48 -18.41 -7.67
N ILE A 42 8.48 -18.77 -6.39
CA ILE A 42 9.63 -18.58 -5.49
C ILE A 42 10.23 -19.90 -4.96
N THR A 43 9.81 -21.04 -5.51
CA THR A 43 10.22 -22.37 -5.06
C THR A 43 11.75 -22.53 -4.99
N ASN A 44 12.44 -22.17 -6.07
CA ASN A 44 13.89 -22.26 -6.15
C ASN A 44 14.59 -21.31 -5.17
N THR A 45 14.13 -20.06 -5.03
CA THR A 45 14.66 -19.12 -4.03
C THR A 45 14.57 -19.69 -2.63
N CYS A 46 13.46 -20.34 -2.29
CA CYS A 46 13.29 -20.94 -0.97
C CYS A 46 14.20 -22.14 -0.74
N GLU A 47 14.30 -23.03 -1.74
CA GLU A 47 15.09 -24.26 -1.65
C GLU A 47 16.60 -23.99 -1.66
N GLU A 48 17.06 -23.17 -2.60
CA GLU A 48 18.50 -22.91 -2.83
C GLU A 48 19.10 -21.99 -1.76
N LEU A 49 18.33 -21.01 -1.26
CA LEU A 49 18.82 -20.03 -0.28
C LEU A 49 18.41 -20.36 1.15
N GLY A 50 17.59 -21.40 1.38
CA GLY A 50 17.01 -21.68 2.70
C GLY A 50 16.16 -20.52 3.24
N TRP A 51 15.65 -19.66 2.36
CA TRP A 51 14.92 -18.45 2.70
C TRP A 51 13.41 -18.65 2.57
N LYS A 52 12.60 -17.91 3.34
CA LYS A 52 11.14 -17.83 3.12
C LYS A 52 10.58 -16.50 3.64
N PRO A 53 9.52 -15.95 3.02
CA PRO A 53 8.84 -14.79 3.57
C PRO A 53 8.14 -15.14 4.89
N THR A 54 8.31 -14.29 5.90
CA THR A 54 7.73 -14.48 7.24
C THR A 54 6.81 -13.35 7.68
N THR A 55 6.87 -12.19 7.01
CA THR A 55 6.03 -11.04 7.33
C THR A 55 4.74 -11.10 6.52
N THR A 56 3.60 -11.02 7.21
CA THR A 56 2.28 -11.05 6.57
C THR A 56 1.91 -9.70 5.95
N MET A 57 0.89 -9.66 5.09
CA MET A 57 0.40 -8.40 4.53
C MET A 57 -0.11 -7.43 5.61
N PRO A 58 -0.92 -7.86 6.60
CA PRO A 58 -1.30 -6.98 7.72
C PRO A 58 -0.11 -6.42 8.50
N ASP A 59 0.89 -7.25 8.81
CA ASP A 59 2.08 -6.79 9.55
C ASP A 59 2.91 -5.80 8.72
N THR A 60 3.02 -6.06 7.42
CA THR A 60 3.72 -5.19 6.47
C THR A 60 3.05 -3.81 6.42
N LEU A 61 1.73 -3.78 6.23
CA LEU A 61 0.97 -2.53 6.20
C LEU A 61 1.08 -1.78 7.53
N ARG A 62 0.97 -2.46 8.67
CA ARG A 62 1.13 -1.81 9.98
C ARG A 62 2.50 -1.17 10.15
N LYS A 63 3.58 -1.91 9.84
CA LYS A 63 4.95 -1.39 9.90
C LYS A 63 5.15 -0.16 9.01
N ILE A 64 4.53 -0.14 7.83
CA ILE A 64 4.58 1.03 6.93
C ILE A 64 3.83 2.22 7.55
N PHE A 65 2.62 2.03 8.08
CA PHE A 65 1.88 3.10 8.74
C PHE A 65 2.65 3.65 9.95
N ASP A 66 3.26 2.79 10.77
CA ASP A 66 4.08 3.18 11.91
C ASP A 66 5.30 4.02 11.49
N ALA A 67 5.94 3.69 10.37
CA ALA A 67 7.11 4.40 9.87
C ALA A 67 6.78 5.83 9.35
N TYR A 68 5.58 6.04 8.80
CA TYR A 68 5.20 7.29 8.14
C TYR A 68 4.28 8.20 8.97
N ARG A 69 3.71 7.71 10.07
CA ARG A 69 2.70 8.48 10.84
C ARG A 69 3.18 9.85 11.32
N THR A 70 4.46 10.00 11.66
CA THR A 70 5.03 11.29 12.12
C THR A 70 5.28 12.24 10.95
N GLN A 71 5.69 11.70 9.80
CA GLN A 71 5.97 12.48 8.60
C GLN A 71 4.70 13.13 8.03
N ILE A 72 3.53 12.50 8.22
CA ILE A 72 2.25 13.11 7.82
C ILE A 72 1.90 14.32 8.67
N VAL A 73 2.21 14.28 9.97
CA VAL A 73 1.99 15.41 10.87
C VAL A 73 2.89 16.58 10.45
N GLU A 74 4.17 16.29 10.19
CA GLU A 74 5.13 17.28 9.71
C GLU A 74 4.72 17.87 8.35
N ALA A 75 4.34 17.03 7.38
CA ALA A 75 3.91 17.49 6.06
C ALA A 75 2.64 18.34 6.09
N ARG A 76 1.70 18.08 7.01
CA ARG A 76 0.50 18.92 7.18
C ARG A 76 0.85 20.30 7.72
N GLY A 77 1.77 20.39 8.68
CA GLY A 77 2.21 21.66 9.24
C GLY A 77 2.98 22.57 8.26
N LEU A 78 3.36 22.06 7.09
CA LEU A 78 3.98 22.85 6.01
C LEU A 78 2.97 23.50 5.05
N ILE A 79 1.68 23.12 5.14
CA ILE A 79 0.62 23.58 4.23
C ILE A 79 -0.32 24.60 4.92
N ASP A 80 -0.19 24.78 6.24
CA ASP A 80 -0.83 25.82 7.05
C ASP A 80 0.08 27.06 7.17
#